data_AF-A0A2D4M341-F1
#
_entry.id   AF-A0A2D4M341-F1
#
_cell.length_a   1.000
_cell.length_b   1.000
_cell.length_c   1.000
_cell.angle_alpha   90.00
_cell.angle_beta   90.00
_cell.angle_gamma   90.00
#
_symmetry.space_group_name_H-M   'P 1'
#
loop_
_entity.id
_entity.type
_entity.pdbx_description
1 polymer ?
#
loop_
_entity_poly.entity_id
_entity_poly.type
_entity_poly.pdbx_seq_one_letter_code
_entity_poly.pdbx_strand_id
1 'polypeptide(L)'
;ELGPIPEALTHSSVGALVEAWDRAAAGALDRVVPLRPLIRRGSRAAPWFTRELGEMKRLKRRLESSWRVSRSDSDRALVKAHVRAYLVAIKAEKRSHLTALIASSENRPAALFRVTRSLLHRDAREDPLEGRAEDFGEFLHDKIALIQEG
;
A
#
# COMPACT_ATOMS: atom_id res chain seq x y z
N GLU A 1 29.02 -24.72 1.36
CA GLU A 1 30.10 -25.04 2.30
C GLU A 1 30.80 -23.74 2.68
N LEU A 2 30.86 -23.41 3.97
CA LEU A 2 31.59 -22.25 4.46
C LEU A 2 33.08 -22.60 4.39
N GLY A 3 33.86 -21.85 3.62
CA GLY A 3 35.28 -22.12 3.37
C GLY A 3 36.14 -22.12 4.65
N PRO A 4 37.41 -22.59 4.56
CA PRO A 4 38.30 -22.69 5.72
C PRO A 4 38.47 -21.34 6.41
N ILE A 5 38.42 -21.37 7.75
CA ILE A 5 38.55 -20.19 8.60
C ILE A 5 39.95 -19.58 8.37
N PRO A 6 40.06 -18.30 7.95
CA PRO A 6 41.34 -17.68 7.67
C PRO A 6 42.25 -17.69 8.92
N GLU A 7 43.50 -18.16 8.79
CA GLU A 7 44.52 -18.20 9.86
C GLU A 7 44.73 -16.83 10.54
N ALA A 8 44.43 -15.74 9.85
CA ALA A 8 44.47 -14.37 10.39
C ALA A 8 43.57 -14.15 11.63
N LEU A 9 42.57 -15.01 11.85
CA LEU A 9 41.64 -14.96 12.98
C LEU A 9 42.20 -15.58 14.27
N THR A 10 43.34 -16.27 14.20
CA THR A 10 43.94 -16.95 15.37
C THR A 10 44.83 -16.05 16.23
N HIS A 11 45.22 -14.87 15.70
CA HIS A 11 46.12 -13.91 16.36
C HIS A 11 45.52 -12.50 16.53
N SER A 12 44.25 -12.31 16.17
CA SER A 12 43.57 -11.02 16.28
C SER A 12 42.82 -10.91 17.61
N SER A 13 42.78 -9.71 18.19
CA SER A 13 41.95 -9.45 19.37
C SER A 13 40.47 -9.66 19.04
N VAL A 14 39.65 -10.01 20.03
CA VAL A 14 38.19 -10.22 19.88
C VAL A 14 37.54 -9.03 19.17
N GLY A 15 37.98 -7.80 19.47
CA GLY A 15 37.48 -6.60 18.80
C GLY A 15 37.75 -6.59 17.29
N ALA A 16 38.94 -7.02 16.86
CA ALA A 16 39.28 -7.09 15.44
C ALA A 16 38.45 -8.15 14.69
N LEU A 17 38.08 -9.24 15.36
CA LEU A 17 37.21 -10.28 14.80
C LEU A 17 35.77 -9.78 14.63
N VAL A 18 35.20 -9.11 15.64
CA VAL A 18 33.85 -8.52 15.57
C VAL A 18 33.77 -7.51 14.44
N GLU A 19 34.76 -6.63 14.34
CA GLU A 19 34.88 -5.64 13.27
C GLU A 19 34.97 -6.27 11.87
N ALA A 20 35.70 -7.37 11.72
CA ALA A 20 35.78 -8.09 10.44
C ALA A 20 34.44 -8.75 10.07
N TRP A 21 33.75 -9.32 11.05
CA TRP A 21 32.42 -9.90 10.88
C TRP A 21 31.39 -8.86 10.49
N ASP A 22 31.33 -7.74 11.22
CA ASP A 22 30.37 -6.67 10.98
C ASP A 22 30.54 -6.07 9.58
N ARG A 23 31.78 -5.89 9.12
CA ARG A 23 32.07 -5.46 7.75
C ARG A 23 31.60 -6.48 6.70
N ALA A 24 31.83 -7.77 6.94
CA ALA A 24 31.41 -8.83 6.01
C ALA A 24 29.89 -8.95 5.93
N ALA A 25 29.21 -8.89 7.08
CA ALA A 25 27.75 -8.91 7.19
C ALA A 25 27.12 -7.66 6.54
N ALA A 26 27.64 -6.46 6.81
CA ALA A 26 27.18 -5.23 6.17
C ALA A 26 27.36 -5.28 4.65
N GLY A 27 28.51 -5.74 4.17
CA GLY A 27 28.76 -5.89 2.73
C GLY A 27 27.87 -6.94 2.06
N ALA A 28 27.51 -8.03 2.76
CA ALA A 28 26.55 -9.00 2.25
C ALA A 28 25.12 -8.41 2.20
N LEU A 29 24.72 -7.69 3.24
CA LEU A 29 23.43 -7.00 3.30
C LEU A 29 23.30 -5.95 2.19
N ASP A 30 24.33 -5.14 1.94
CA ASP A 30 24.31 -4.13 0.87
C ASP A 30 24.20 -4.75 -0.54
N ARG A 31 24.73 -5.96 -0.75
CA ARG A 31 24.59 -6.67 -2.04
C ARG A 31 23.19 -7.23 -2.25
N VAL A 32 22.60 -7.82 -1.22
CA VAL A 32 21.27 -8.45 -1.30
C VAL A 32 20.15 -7.40 -1.20
N VAL A 33 20.37 -6.35 -0.43
CA VAL A 33 19.41 -5.29 -0.11
C VAL A 33 20.11 -3.94 -0.23
N PRO A 34 20.49 -3.51 -1.46
CA PRO A 34 21.06 -2.19 -1.63
C PRO A 34 20.07 -1.14 -1.13
N LEU A 35 20.54 -0.21 -0.31
CA LEU A 35 19.75 0.92 0.19
C LEU A 35 19.29 1.78 -0.98
N ARG A 36 18.11 1.46 -1.53
CA ARG A 36 17.46 2.30 -2.53
C ARG A 36 16.81 3.47 -1.82
N PRO A 37 17.06 4.72 -2.23
CA PRO A 37 16.30 5.85 -1.74
C PRO A 37 14.82 5.55 -1.95
N LEU A 38 14.03 5.57 -0.87
CA LEU A 38 12.59 5.41 -0.99
C LEU A 38 12.08 6.57 -1.84
N ILE A 39 11.75 6.30 -3.11
CA ILE A 39 11.06 7.28 -3.95
C ILE A 39 9.66 7.39 -3.36
N ARG A 40 9.49 8.29 -2.38
CA ARG A 40 8.19 8.77 -1.98
C ARG A 40 7.67 9.58 -3.16
N ARG A 41 7.05 8.90 -4.12
CA ARG A 41 6.11 9.56 -5.03
C ARG A 41 5.10 10.18 -4.11
N GLY A 42 5.23 11.49 -3.86
CA GLY A 42 4.25 12.24 -3.10
C GLY A 42 2.91 11.88 -3.71
N SER A 43 2.03 11.26 -2.92
CA SER A 43 0.70 10.91 -3.39
C SER A 43 0.11 12.20 -3.93
N ARG A 44 0.08 12.38 -5.27
CA ARG A 44 -0.61 13.51 -5.88
C ARG A 44 -2.02 13.40 -5.35
N ALA A 45 -2.38 14.30 -4.43
CA ALA A 45 -3.71 14.34 -3.88
C ALA A 45 -4.65 14.40 -5.09
N ALA A 46 -5.63 13.51 -5.11
CA ALA A 46 -6.54 13.46 -6.24
C ALA A 46 -7.13 14.88 -6.40
N PRO A 47 -7.16 15.46 -7.62
CA PRO A 47 -7.56 16.87 -7.79
C PRO A 47 -8.98 17.20 -7.27
N TRP A 48 -9.85 16.17 -7.18
CA TRP A 48 -11.20 16.25 -6.62
C TRP A 48 -11.27 16.06 -5.10
N PHE A 49 -10.15 15.78 -4.42
CA PHE A 49 -10.13 15.51 -2.99
C PHE A 49 -10.03 16.81 -2.19
N THR A 50 -11.19 17.33 -1.78
CA THR A 50 -11.30 18.59 -1.05
C THR A 50 -10.88 18.47 0.42
N ARG A 51 -10.65 19.62 1.07
CA ARG A 51 -10.37 19.71 2.51
C ARG A 51 -11.51 19.08 3.33
N GLU A 52 -12.75 19.33 2.93
CA GLU A 52 -13.96 18.80 3.58
C GLU A 52 -13.98 17.28 3.55
N LEU A 53 -13.69 16.64 2.41
CA LEU A 53 -13.54 15.19 2.33
C LEU A 53 -12.43 14.68 3.25
N GLY A 54 -11.36 15.45 3.42
CA GLY A 54 -10.30 15.19 4.39
C GLY A 54 -10.79 15.22 5.84
N GLU A 55 -11.63 16.20 6.19
CA GLU A 55 -12.25 16.34 7.52
C GLU A 55 -13.24 15.21 7.79
N MET A 56 -14.11 14.89 6.83
CA MET A 56 -15.01 13.74 6.93
C MET A 56 -14.24 12.43 7.12
N LYS A 57 -13.13 12.23 6.40
CA LYS A 57 -12.27 11.05 6.57
C LYS A 57 -11.64 10.99 7.97
N ARG A 58 -11.22 12.13 8.53
CA ARG A 58 -10.71 12.21 9.91
C ARG A 58 -11.81 11.93 10.93
N LEU A 59 -13.00 12.49 10.75
CA LEU A 59 -14.15 12.27 11.62
C LEU A 59 -14.58 10.80 11.63
N LYS A 60 -14.59 10.13 10.47
CA LYS A 60 -14.82 8.67 10.38
C LYS A 60 -13.88 7.91 11.32
N ARG A 61 -12.58 8.20 11.29
CA ARG A 61 -11.59 7.54 12.15
C ARG A 61 -11.84 7.80 13.63
N ARG A 62 -12.26 9.02 14.00
CA ARG A 62 -12.60 9.37 15.39
C ARG A 62 -13.82 8.59 15.87
N LEU A 63 -14.89 8.53 15.07
CA LEU A 63 -16.09 7.75 15.36
C LEU A 63 -15.80 6.25 15.46
N GLU A 64 -14.93 5.73 14.59
CA GLU A 64 -14.49 4.32 14.70
C GLU A 64 -13.70 4.07 15.98
N SER A 65 -12.83 5.00 16.38
CA SER A 65 -12.10 4.88 17.63
C SER A 65 -13.01 4.97 18.85
N SER A 66 -14.01 5.86 18.86
CA SER A 66 -14.99 5.91 19.96
C SER A 66 -15.81 4.63 20.03
N TRP A 67 -16.30 4.12 18.89
CA TRP A 67 -17.03 2.86 18.82
C TRP A 67 -16.20 1.66 19.29
N ARG A 68 -14.90 1.60 19.00
CA ARG A 68 -14.02 0.52 19.50
C ARG A 68 -13.93 0.51 21.03
N VAL A 69 -14.01 1.68 21.67
CA VAL A 69 -13.96 1.82 23.13
C VAL A 69 -15.32 1.51 23.75
N SER A 70 -16.41 2.10 23.23
CA SER A 70 -17.74 1.96 23.81
C SER A 70 -18.43 0.63 23.46
N ARG A 71 -18.14 0.07 22.28
CA ARG A 71 -18.84 -1.07 21.66
C ARG A 71 -20.37 -0.93 21.61
N SER A 72 -20.88 0.30 21.65
CA SER A 72 -22.31 0.56 21.67
C SER A 72 -22.92 0.48 20.26
N ASP A 73 -24.19 0.11 20.18
CA ASP A 73 -24.93 0.09 18.91
C ASP A 73 -25.26 1.50 18.40
N SER A 74 -25.40 2.47 19.30
CA SER A 74 -25.57 3.89 18.94
C SER A 74 -24.32 4.42 18.23
N ASP A 75 -23.12 4.16 18.75
CA ASP A 75 -21.87 4.57 18.10
C ASP A 75 -21.66 3.85 16.77
N ARG A 76 -22.05 2.57 16.70
CA ARG A 76 -22.05 1.81 15.44
C ARG A 76 -22.98 2.45 14.40
N ALA A 77 -24.15 2.91 14.81
CA ALA A 77 -25.09 3.61 13.93
C ALA A 77 -24.53 4.95 13.44
N LEU A 78 -23.86 5.71 14.30
CA LEU A 78 -23.17 6.95 13.95
C LEU A 78 -22.06 6.73 12.91
N VAL A 79 -21.21 5.71 13.10
CA VAL A 79 -20.19 5.34 12.12
C VAL A 79 -20.83 5.01 10.77
N LYS A 80 -21.88 4.18 10.74
CA LYS A 80 -22.59 3.82 9.50
C LYS A 80 -23.20 5.04 8.81
N ALA A 81 -23.86 5.91 9.56
CA ALA A 81 -24.46 7.13 9.02
C ALA A 81 -23.39 8.05 8.42
N HIS A 82 -22.28 8.25 9.13
CA HIS A 82 -21.17 9.08 8.66
C HIS A 82 -20.48 8.49 7.41
N VAL A 83 -20.29 7.17 7.36
CA VAL A 83 -19.76 6.50 6.16
C VAL A 83 -20.66 6.71 4.95
N ARG A 84 -21.98 6.62 5.12
CA ARG A 84 -22.93 6.92 4.02
C ARG A 84 -22.82 8.36 3.54
N ALA A 85 -22.83 9.33 4.46
CA ALA A 85 -22.68 10.75 4.13
C ALA A 85 -21.34 11.01 3.40
N TYR A 86 -20.25 10.43 3.88
CA TYR A 86 -18.93 10.54 3.27
C TYR A 86 -18.89 9.99 1.83
N LEU A 87 -19.50 8.83 1.59
CA LEU A 87 -19.56 8.25 0.25
C LEU A 87 -20.39 9.10 -0.72
N VAL A 88 -21.48 9.71 -0.25
CA VAL A 88 -22.29 10.65 -1.04
C VAL A 88 -21.47 11.89 -1.39
N ALA A 89 -20.77 12.49 -0.42
CA ALA A 89 -19.90 13.64 -0.66
C ALA A 89 -18.78 13.33 -1.65
N ILE A 90 -18.12 12.16 -1.56
CA ILE A 90 -17.11 11.73 -2.54
C ILE A 90 -17.70 11.67 -3.95
N LYS A 91 -18.90 11.08 -4.11
CA LYS A 91 -19.55 10.98 -5.42
C LYS A 91 -19.91 12.36 -5.96
N ALA A 92 -20.39 13.27 -5.11
CA ALA A 92 -20.73 14.63 -5.48
C ALA A 92 -19.49 15.42 -5.96
N GLU A 93 -18.39 15.38 -5.20
CA GLU A 93 -17.13 16.06 -5.57
C GLU A 93 -16.53 15.50 -6.85
N LYS A 94 -16.52 14.18 -7.02
CA LYS A 94 -16.08 13.55 -8.27
C LYS A 94 -16.91 14.01 -9.46
N ARG A 95 -18.24 14.02 -9.31
CA ARG A 95 -19.15 14.49 -10.36
C ARG A 95 -18.88 15.95 -10.69
N SER A 96 -18.77 16.81 -9.67
CA SER A 96 -18.47 18.23 -9.83
C SER A 96 -17.17 18.44 -10.60
N HIS A 97 -16.09 17.77 -10.17
CA HIS A 97 -14.79 17.86 -10.83
C HIS A 97 -14.82 17.39 -12.28
N LEU A 98 -15.48 16.26 -12.57
CA LEU A 98 -15.58 15.74 -13.93
C LEU A 98 -16.44 16.63 -14.83
N THR A 99 -17.56 17.15 -14.31
CA THR A 99 -18.40 18.11 -15.03
C THR A 99 -17.60 19.37 -15.37
N ALA A 100 -16.85 19.92 -14.41
CA ALA A 100 -15.98 21.08 -14.65
C ALA A 100 -14.86 20.77 -15.66
N LEU A 101 -14.28 19.57 -15.60
CA LEU A 101 -13.25 19.13 -16.54
C LEU A 101 -13.79 19.02 -17.97
N ILE A 102 -15.00 18.46 -18.14
CA ILE A 102 -15.69 18.38 -19.45
C ILE A 102 -15.99 19.78 -19.97
N ALA A 103 -16.58 20.66 -19.15
CA ALA A 103 -16.88 22.04 -19.54
C ALA A 103 -15.60 22.80 -19.95
N SER A 104 -14.50 22.65 -19.22
CA SER A 104 -13.20 23.26 -19.58
C SER A 104 -12.58 22.71 -20.87
N SER A 105 -13.06 21.55 -21.36
CA SER A 105 -12.55 20.83 -22.52
C SER A 105 -13.45 20.96 -23.76
N GLU A 106 -14.48 21.79 -23.73
CA GLU A 106 -15.54 21.90 -24.76
C GLU A 106 -14.98 22.15 -26.18
N ASN A 107 -13.89 22.92 -26.30
CA ASN A 107 -13.20 23.19 -27.57
C ASN A 107 -11.96 22.31 -27.83
N ARG A 108 -11.82 21.18 -27.12
CA ARG A 108 -10.66 20.28 -27.23
C ARG A 108 -11.12 18.82 -27.36
N PRO A 109 -11.52 18.36 -28.56
CA PRO A 109 -12.09 17.03 -28.75
C PRO A 109 -11.16 15.92 -28.24
N ALA A 110 -9.85 16.00 -28.47
CA ALA A 110 -8.89 15.02 -27.96
C ALA A 110 -8.84 14.95 -26.42
N ALA A 111 -9.01 16.08 -25.73
CA ALA A 111 -9.08 16.11 -24.26
C ALA A 111 -10.40 15.49 -23.77
N LEU A 112 -11.51 15.81 -24.43
CA LEU A 112 -12.82 15.26 -24.12
C LEU A 112 -12.84 13.73 -24.31
N PHE A 113 -12.31 13.21 -25.41
CA PHE A 113 -12.16 11.77 -25.63
C PHE A 113 -11.29 11.09 -24.56
N ARG A 114 -10.19 11.71 -24.11
CA ARG A 114 -9.39 11.17 -23.00
C ARG A 114 -10.18 11.09 -21.69
N VAL A 115 -10.92 12.14 -21.35
CA VAL A 115 -11.76 12.17 -20.15
C VAL A 115 -12.84 11.10 -20.23
N THR A 116 -13.58 11.01 -21.34
CA THR A 116 -14.62 10.00 -21.55
C THR A 116 -14.04 8.58 -21.52
N ARG A 117 -12.87 8.36 -22.15
CA ARG A 117 -12.18 7.06 -22.11
C ARG A 117 -11.79 6.68 -20.68
N SER A 118 -11.31 7.62 -19.86
CA SER A 118 -10.98 7.34 -18.45
C SER A 118 -12.19 7.01 -17.57
N LEU A 119 -13.39 7.45 -17.95
CA LEU A 119 -14.64 7.14 -17.25
C LEU A 119 -15.19 5.77 -17.64
N LEU A 120 -15.12 5.43 -18.93
CA LEU A 120 -15.65 4.18 -19.48
C LEU A 120 -14.69 3.01 -19.29
N HIS A 121 -13.41 3.26 -19.52
CA HIS A 121 -12.31 2.33 -19.27
C HIS A 121 -11.63 2.75 -17.97
N ARG A 122 -12.40 2.67 -16.87
CA ARG A 122 -11.78 2.49 -15.57
C ARG A 122 -11.02 1.19 -15.73
N ASP A 123 -9.70 1.29 -15.99
CA ASP A 123 -8.84 0.15 -16.29
C ASP A 123 -9.35 -1.02 -15.45
N ALA A 124 -9.67 -2.12 -16.12
CA ALA A 124 -9.52 -3.42 -15.49
C ALA A 124 -8.07 -3.43 -15.03
N ARG A 125 -7.81 -2.82 -13.86
CA ARG A 125 -6.65 -3.13 -13.06
C ARG A 125 -6.91 -4.58 -12.79
N GLU A 126 -6.34 -5.44 -13.63
CA GLU A 126 -6.02 -6.80 -13.24
C GLU A 126 -5.56 -6.67 -11.80
N ASP A 127 -6.33 -7.25 -10.89
CA ASP A 127 -5.93 -7.17 -9.50
C ASP A 127 -4.56 -7.82 -9.50
N PRO A 128 -3.48 -7.12 -9.07
CA PRO A 128 -2.18 -7.75 -9.06
C PRO A 128 -2.22 -9.07 -8.28
N LEU A 129 -3.21 -9.26 -7.41
CA LEU A 129 -3.43 -10.43 -6.58
C LEU A 129 -4.41 -11.47 -7.19
N GLU A 130 -4.98 -11.22 -8.37
CA GLU A 130 -5.86 -12.18 -9.06
C GLU A 130 -5.08 -13.48 -9.31
N GLY A 131 -5.55 -14.60 -8.76
CA GLY A 131 -4.89 -15.91 -8.84
C GLY A 131 -3.84 -16.22 -7.77
N ARG A 132 -3.27 -15.20 -7.09
CA ARG A 132 -2.18 -15.42 -6.12
C ARG A 132 -2.63 -16.03 -4.80
N ALA A 133 -3.89 -15.83 -4.42
CA ALA A 133 -4.41 -16.41 -3.17
C ALA A 133 -4.60 -17.92 -3.33
N GLU A 134 -5.06 -18.33 -4.51
CA GLU A 134 -5.18 -19.72 -4.94
C GLU A 134 -3.79 -20.37 -5.01
N ASP A 135 -2.83 -19.74 -5.71
CA ASP A 135 -1.43 -20.22 -5.80
C ASP A 135 -0.77 -20.38 -4.40
N PHE A 136 -1.04 -19.44 -3.49
CA PHE A 136 -0.52 -19.49 -2.13
C PHE A 136 -1.17 -20.61 -1.31
N GLY A 137 -2.46 -20.87 -1.53
CA GLY A 137 -3.18 -21.99 -0.93
C GLY A 137 -2.62 -23.34 -1.36
N GLU A 138 -2.38 -23.51 -2.65
CA GLU A 138 -1.76 -24.71 -3.23
C GLU A 138 -0.35 -24.94 -2.67
N PHE A 139 0.49 -23.91 -2.65
CA PHE A 139 1.84 -24.00 -2.07
C PHE A 139 1.83 -24.47 -0.60
N LEU A 140 0.91 -23.95 0.21
CA LEU A 140 0.80 -24.36 1.62
C LEU A 140 0.32 -25.80 1.75
N HIS A 141 -0.64 -26.20 0.91
CA HIS A 141 -1.14 -27.57 0.87
C HIS A 141 -0.01 -28.56 0.56
N ASP A 142 0.74 -28.30 -0.51
CA ASP A 142 1.87 -29.15 -0.93
C ASP A 142 2.96 -29.20 0.13
N LYS A 143 3.25 -28.07 0.78
CA LYS A 143 4.25 -28.00 1.85
C LYS A 143 3.83 -28.81 3.08
N ILE A 144 2.54 -28.81 3.43
CA ILE A 144 2.01 -29.61 4.55
C ILE A 144 2.08 -31.10 4.21
N ALA A 145 1.70 -31.49 2.99
CA ALA A 145 1.79 -32.87 2.53
C ALA A 145 3.23 -33.41 2.61
N LEU A 146 4.20 -32.61 2.14
CA LEU A 146 5.63 -32.96 2.19
C LEU A 146 6.16 -33.19 3.62
N ILE A 147 5.65 -32.44 4.61
CA ILE A 147 6.04 -32.61 6.02
C ILE A 147 5.39 -33.86 6.64
N GLN A 148 4.24 -34.29 6.12
CA GLN A 148 3.53 -35.47 6.63
C GLN A 148 4.04 -36.79 6.04
N GLU A 149 4.62 -36.75 4.84
CA GLU A 149 5.16 -37.93 4.14
C GLU A 149 6.65 -38.22 4.44
N GLY A 150 7.38 -37.29 5.08
CA GLY A 150 8.79 -37.44 5.47
C GLY A 150 8.98 -37.67 6.96
#